data_AF-A0A4Y9RLJ9-F1
#
_entry.id   AF-A0A4Y9RLJ9-F1
#
_cell.length_a   1.000
_cell.length_b   1.000
_cell.length_c   1.000
_cell.angle_alpha   90.00
_cell.angle_beta   90.00
_cell.angle_gamma   90.00
#
_symmetry.space_group_name_H-M   'P 1'
#
loop_
_entity.id
_entity.type
_entity.pdbx_description
1 polymer ?
#
loop_
_entity_poly.entity_id
_entity_poly.type
_entity_poly.pdbx_seq_one_letter_code
_entity_poly.pdbx_strand_id
1 'polypeptide(L)'
;AEAVDLDAFGQASYHYAIACTGSVFEALDIRFRGAHVEGGNTGVIGIVFLADFSVRGEAGRYGPGVRNVARKRGFVAGLREWFGVQTDRLATRHDEPAEPQLRAAEVLVETLGDHFRIERLGGHREFAKAHGSSRACPGVHGMAIAEQLRRRCGWSKP
;
A
#
# COMPACT_ATOMS: atom_id res chain seq x y z
N ALA A 1 -6.85 -2.86 -6.04
CA ALA A 1 -6.47 -2.77 -4.61
C ALA A 1 -7.23 -3.88 -3.87
N GLU A 2 -6.85 -4.27 -2.64
CA GLU A 2 -7.94 -4.70 -1.74
C GLU A 2 -8.94 -3.53 -1.74
N ALA A 3 -10.22 -3.82 -1.98
CA ALA A 3 -11.20 -2.75 -1.97
C ALA A 3 -11.05 -2.05 -0.62
N VAL A 4 -10.85 -0.74 -0.63
CA VAL A 4 -10.98 0.05 0.59
C VAL A 4 -12.38 -0.30 1.09
N ASP A 5 -12.45 -0.97 2.24
CA ASP A 5 -13.69 -1.57 2.71
C ASP A 5 -14.56 -0.49 3.35
N LEU A 6 -15.00 0.45 2.51
CA LEU A 6 -15.85 1.57 2.91
C LEU A 6 -17.20 1.06 3.43
N ASP A 7 -17.67 -0.08 2.93
CA ASP A 7 -18.96 -0.65 3.31
C ASP A 7 -18.92 -1.22 4.73
N ALA A 8 -17.83 -1.86 5.14
CA ALA A 8 -17.68 -2.38 6.50
C ALA A 8 -17.18 -1.34 7.50
N PHE A 9 -16.31 -0.40 7.09
CA PHE A 9 -15.68 0.56 8.00
C PHE A 9 -16.33 1.94 8.00
N GLY A 10 -17.15 2.28 6.99
CA GLY A 10 -17.68 3.64 6.79
C GLY A 10 -16.63 4.68 6.38
N GLN A 11 -15.36 4.28 6.27
CA GLN A 11 -14.20 5.12 5.99
C GLN A 11 -13.05 4.28 5.42
N ALA A 12 -11.95 4.92 5.04
CA ALA A 12 -10.80 4.19 4.51
C ALA A 12 -10.21 3.25 5.57
N SER A 13 -9.95 1.99 5.18
CA SER A 13 -9.47 0.93 6.07
C SER A 13 -7.96 1.03 6.42
N TYR A 14 -7.32 2.14 6.06
CA TYR A 14 -5.96 2.54 6.48
C TYR A 14 -6.06 3.47 7.68
N HIS A 15 -5.03 3.54 8.51
CA HIS A 15 -5.04 4.46 9.66
C HIS A 15 -4.73 5.89 9.22
N TYR A 16 -3.79 6.06 8.28
CA TYR A 16 -3.43 7.37 7.76
C TYR A 16 -3.41 7.42 6.24
N ALA A 17 -3.75 8.58 5.70
CA ALA A 17 -3.60 8.91 4.29
C ALA A 17 -2.74 10.17 4.11
N ILE A 18 -1.87 10.20 3.10
CA ILE A 18 -1.01 11.33 2.80
C ILE A 18 -1.30 11.86 1.40
N ALA A 19 -1.79 13.10 1.32
CA ALA A 19 -2.04 13.79 0.04
C ALA A 19 -0.75 14.32 -0.59
N CYS A 20 -0.78 14.59 -1.90
CA CYS A 20 0.35 15.16 -2.65
C CYS A 20 0.82 16.51 -2.09
N THR A 21 -0.05 17.25 -1.38
CA THR A 21 0.28 18.50 -0.70
C THR A 21 1.09 18.32 0.59
N GLY A 22 1.27 17.09 1.07
CA GLY A 22 1.86 16.77 2.38
C GLY A 22 0.84 16.79 3.53
N SER A 23 -0.45 17.01 3.26
CA SER A 23 -1.49 16.88 4.28
C SER A 23 -1.64 15.42 4.71
N VAL A 24 -1.57 15.18 6.02
CA VAL A 24 -1.83 13.86 6.63
C VAL A 24 -3.24 13.85 7.19
N PHE A 25 -4.01 12.83 6.83
CA PHE A 25 -5.36 12.60 7.31
C PHE A 25 -5.38 11.32 8.14
N GLU A 26 -5.94 11.39 9.35
CA GLU A 26 -6.38 10.19 10.05
C GLU A 26 -7.67 9.68 9.39
N ALA A 27 -7.72 8.38 9.10
CA ALA A 27 -8.90 7.72 8.56
C ALA A 27 -9.45 6.74 9.59
N LEU A 28 -8.84 5.58 9.75
CA LEU A 28 -9.18 4.64 10.82
C LEU A 28 -8.39 4.96 12.09
N ASP A 29 -9.09 5.14 13.20
CA ASP A 29 -8.46 5.28 14.52
C ASP A 29 -7.51 4.10 14.76
N ILE A 30 -6.28 4.42 15.11
CA ILE A 30 -5.14 3.49 15.18
C ILE A 30 -5.34 2.32 16.16
N ARG A 31 -6.32 2.42 17.06
CA ARG A 31 -6.67 1.37 18.01
C ARG A 31 -7.51 0.26 17.36
N PHE A 32 -8.11 0.51 16.21
CA PHE A 32 -8.90 -0.47 15.47
C PHE A 32 -8.04 -1.17 14.42
N ARG A 33 -8.35 -2.45 14.18
CA ARG A 33 -7.67 -3.23 13.16
C ARG A 33 -8.12 -2.80 11.77
N GLY A 34 -7.17 -2.34 10.94
CA GLY A 34 -7.41 -2.04 9.53
C GLY A 34 -7.65 -3.25 8.62
N ALA A 35 -7.91 -2.96 7.35
CA ALA A 35 -8.10 -3.94 6.27
C ALA A 35 -7.32 -3.49 5.02
N HIS A 36 -6.00 -3.55 5.12
CA HIS A 36 -5.04 -3.08 4.10
C HIS A 36 -3.95 -4.10 3.73
N VAL A 37 -3.85 -5.23 4.43
CA VAL A 37 -3.00 -6.39 4.10
C VAL A 37 -3.77 -7.70 4.27
N GLU A 38 -3.98 -8.45 3.19
CA GLU A 38 -4.65 -9.76 3.21
C GLU A 38 -4.01 -10.71 4.24
N GLY A 39 -4.78 -11.14 5.24
CA GLY A 39 -4.30 -12.09 6.26
C GLY A 39 -3.24 -11.55 7.25
N GLY A 40 -2.92 -10.25 7.21
CA GLY A 40 -1.76 -9.69 7.93
C GLY A 40 -1.98 -8.36 8.65
N ASN A 41 -3.21 -7.97 8.97
CA ASN A 41 -3.50 -6.65 9.53
C ASN A 41 -3.26 -6.50 11.05
N THR A 42 -3.21 -7.59 11.81
CA THR A 42 -3.05 -7.50 13.28
C THR A 42 -1.67 -6.96 13.63
N GLY A 43 -1.61 -5.87 14.41
CA GLY A 43 -0.37 -5.22 14.81
C GLY A 43 0.33 -4.46 13.67
N VAL A 44 -0.38 -4.12 12.60
CA VAL A 44 0.16 -3.38 11.45
C VAL A 44 -0.58 -2.06 11.29
N ILE A 45 0.17 -0.95 11.25
CA ILE A 45 -0.36 0.38 10.97
C ILE A 45 -0.28 0.64 9.46
N GLY A 46 -1.42 0.62 8.76
CA GLY A 46 -1.49 0.99 7.36
C GLY A 46 -1.45 2.51 7.11
N ILE A 47 -0.57 2.93 6.22
CA ILE A 47 -0.48 4.29 5.66
C ILE A 47 -0.66 4.22 4.15
N VAL A 48 -1.52 5.06 3.58
CA VAL A 48 -1.74 5.16 2.13
C VAL A 48 -1.29 6.50 1.58
N PHE A 49 -0.57 6.48 0.46
CA PHE A 49 -0.29 7.68 -0.32
C PHE A 49 -1.42 7.88 -1.33
N LEU A 50 -1.98 9.09 -1.40
CA LEU A 50 -3.02 9.45 -2.38
C LEU A 50 -2.40 9.82 -3.73
N ALA A 51 -1.57 8.93 -4.28
CA ALA A 51 -0.85 9.09 -5.54
C ALA A 51 -0.59 7.72 -6.20
N ASP A 52 -0.39 7.68 -7.52
CA ASP A 52 -0.01 6.45 -8.23
C ASP A 52 1.50 6.38 -8.45
N PHE A 53 2.15 5.57 -7.62
CA PHE A 53 3.60 5.34 -7.61
C PHE A 53 4.04 4.11 -8.41
N SER A 54 3.13 3.51 -9.18
CA SER A 54 3.46 2.39 -10.05
C SER A 54 4.19 2.84 -11.31
N VAL A 55 4.92 1.92 -11.94
CA VAL A 55 5.48 2.10 -13.29
C VAL A 55 4.79 1.13 -14.26
N ARG A 56 4.76 1.47 -15.56
CA ARG A 56 4.12 0.65 -16.60
C ARG A 56 4.43 -0.84 -16.49
N GLY A 57 3.37 -1.65 -16.44
CA GLY A 57 3.45 -3.11 -16.48
C GLY A 57 3.79 -3.76 -15.13
N GLU A 58 3.87 -2.98 -14.07
CA GLU A 58 4.14 -3.46 -12.73
C GLU A 58 2.99 -4.33 -12.19
N ALA A 59 1.74 -4.02 -12.54
CA ALA A 59 0.59 -4.85 -12.20
C ALA A 59 0.69 -6.26 -12.81
N GLY A 60 1.17 -6.37 -14.05
CA GLY A 60 1.38 -7.65 -14.72
C GLY A 60 2.56 -8.45 -14.15
N ARG A 61 3.61 -7.78 -13.65
CA ARG A 61 4.83 -8.42 -13.16
C ARG A 61 4.76 -8.84 -11.69
N TYR A 62 4.10 -8.04 -10.85
CA TYR A 62 4.06 -8.24 -9.39
C TYR A 62 2.64 -8.42 -8.83
N GLY A 63 1.61 -8.29 -9.67
CA GLY A 63 0.23 -8.57 -9.28
C GLY A 63 -0.04 -10.07 -9.09
N PRO A 64 -1.18 -10.41 -8.46
CA PRO A 64 -1.58 -11.79 -8.19
C PRO A 64 -1.73 -12.65 -9.46
N GLY A 65 -1.94 -12.02 -10.62
CA GLY A 65 -2.10 -12.68 -11.91
C GLY A 65 -3.53 -13.16 -12.14
N VAL A 66 -4.01 -12.97 -13.37
CA VAL A 66 -5.40 -13.21 -13.78
C VAL A 66 -5.89 -14.61 -13.40
N ARG A 67 -5.07 -15.64 -13.64
CA ARG A 67 -5.42 -17.05 -13.33
C ARG A 67 -5.59 -17.29 -11.83
N ASN A 68 -4.74 -16.71 -10.98
CA ASN A 68 -4.85 -16.89 -9.53
C ASN A 68 -6.05 -16.12 -8.96
N VAL A 69 -6.31 -14.90 -9.45
CA VAL A 69 -7.48 -14.11 -9.04
C VAL A 69 -8.77 -14.81 -9.47
N ALA A 70 -8.83 -15.33 -10.70
CA ALA A 70 -9.98 -16.09 -11.18
C ALA A 70 -10.25 -17.32 -10.31
N ARG A 71 -9.20 -18.03 -9.88
CA ARG A 71 -9.32 -19.21 -9.02
C ARG A 71 -9.75 -18.88 -7.59
N LYS A 72 -9.21 -17.81 -6.99
CA LYS A 72 -9.47 -17.44 -5.58
C LYS A 72 -10.72 -16.59 -5.38
N ARG A 73 -11.03 -15.70 -6.33
CA ARG A 73 -12.06 -14.65 -6.20
C ARG A 73 -13.12 -14.72 -7.31
N GLY A 74 -13.09 -15.76 -8.15
CA GLY A 74 -14.05 -15.98 -9.22
C GLY A 74 -13.71 -15.29 -10.53
N PHE A 75 -14.35 -15.76 -11.61
CA PHE A 75 -14.06 -15.36 -12.99
C PHE A 75 -14.21 -13.85 -13.26
N VAL A 76 -15.22 -13.20 -12.66
CA VAL A 76 -15.46 -11.75 -12.79
C VAL A 76 -14.30 -10.93 -12.23
N ALA A 77 -13.73 -11.35 -11.09
CA ALA A 77 -12.57 -10.70 -10.49
C ALA A 77 -11.31 -10.91 -11.35
N GLY A 78 -11.18 -12.09 -11.97
CA GLY A 78 -10.10 -12.38 -12.93
C GLY A 78 -10.17 -11.47 -14.17
N LEU A 79 -11.35 -11.23 -14.73
CA LEU A 79 -11.54 -10.28 -15.83
C LEU A 79 -11.16 -8.86 -15.43
N ARG A 80 -11.59 -8.39 -14.24
CA ARG A 80 -11.19 -7.07 -13.71
C ARG A 80 -9.68 -6.94 -13.55
N GLU A 81 -9.01 -7.97 -13.06
CA GLU A 81 -7.54 -8.00 -12.97
C GLU A 81 -6.90 -7.97 -14.36
N TRP A 82 -7.43 -8.70 -15.34
CA TRP A 82 -6.91 -8.69 -16.72
C TRP A 82 -7.05 -7.32 -17.36
N PHE A 83 -8.22 -6.68 -17.26
CA PHE A 83 -8.42 -5.32 -17.73
C PHE A 83 -7.50 -4.34 -17.01
N GLY A 84 -7.34 -4.46 -15.68
CA GLY A 84 -6.43 -3.64 -14.88
C GLY A 84 -4.96 -3.76 -15.31
N VAL A 85 -4.50 -4.98 -15.62
CA VAL A 85 -3.15 -5.23 -16.15
C VAL A 85 -2.98 -4.64 -17.56
N GLN A 86 -4.02 -4.67 -18.39
CA GLN A 86 -3.97 -4.07 -19.73
C GLN A 86 -4.03 -2.55 -19.70
N THR A 87 -4.84 -1.93 -18.82
CA THR A 87 -4.86 -0.48 -18.63
C THR A 87 -3.56 0.03 -18.04
N ASP A 88 -2.94 -0.69 -17.09
CA ASP A 88 -1.60 -0.39 -16.55
C ASP A 88 -0.51 -0.38 -17.65
N ARG A 89 -0.64 -1.27 -18.65
CA ARG A 89 0.29 -1.31 -19.79
C ARG A 89 0.18 -0.09 -20.71
N LEU A 90 -0.97 0.58 -20.71
CA LEU A 90 -1.29 1.73 -21.57
C LEU A 90 -1.18 3.08 -20.85
N ALA A 91 -1.19 3.11 -19.51
CA ALA A 91 -1.11 4.32 -18.71
C ALA A 91 0.17 5.11 -19.03
N THR A 92 0.06 6.35 -19.50
CA THR A 92 1.18 7.28 -19.80
C THR A 92 1.56 8.18 -18.62
N ARG A 93 0.80 8.13 -17.51
CA ARG A 93 0.96 9.03 -16.36
C ARG A 93 1.41 8.23 -15.15
N HIS A 94 2.52 8.66 -14.55
CA HIS A 94 3.02 8.21 -13.26
C HIS A 94 3.26 9.47 -12.43
N ASP A 95 2.97 9.40 -11.14
CA ASP A 95 3.26 10.49 -10.23
C ASP A 95 4.63 10.25 -9.60
N GLU A 96 5.56 11.18 -9.77
CA GLU A 96 6.73 11.24 -8.90
C GLU A 96 6.29 11.66 -7.50
N PRO A 97 6.85 11.08 -6.42
CA PRO A 97 6.50 11.47 -5.07
C PRO A 97 6.80 12.96 -4.84
N ALA A 98 5.76 13.74 -4.55
CA ALA A 98 5.93 15.16 -4.26
C ALA A 98 6.75 15.34 -2.97
N GLU A 99 7.73 16.24 -2.95
CA GLU A 99 8.56 16.44 -1.76
C GLU A 99 7.76 16.72 -0.46
N PRO A 100 6.67 17.52 -0.46
CA PRO A 100 5.87 17.70 0.75
C PRO A 100 5.27 16.38 1.26
N GLN A 101 4.89 15.50 0.33
CA GLN A 101 4.33 14.18 0.64
C GLN A 101 5.40 13.25 1.25
N LEU A 102 6.64 13.30 0.75
CA LEU A 102 7.77 12.57 1.34
C LEU A 102 8.10 13.05 2.75
N ARG A 103 8.22 14.38 2.94
CA ARG A 103 8.49 14.96 4.27
C ARG A 103 7.39 14.62 5.27
N ALA A 104 6.12 14.66 4.84
CA ALA A 104 5.00 14.27 5.70
C ALA A 104 5.07 12.79 6.12
N ALA A 105 5.47 11.91 5.20
CA ALA A 105 5.64 10.49 5.50
C ALA A 105 6.80 10.26 6.48
N GLU A 106 7.93 10.95 6.32
CA GLU A 106 9.06 10.88 7.25
C GLU A 106 8.63 11.28 8.66
N VAL A 107 8.04 12.46 8.82
CA VAL A 107 7.61 12.97 10.13
C VAL A 107 6.56 12.06 10.76
N LEU A 108 5.58 11.59 9.98
CA LEU A 108 4.55 10.69 10.48
C LEU A 108 5.15 9.37 10.97
N VAL A 109 6.03 8.76 10.19
CA VAL A 109 6.64 7.46 10.52
C VAL A 109 7.54 7.57 11.75
N GLU A 110 8.34 8.63 11.86
CA GLU A 110 9.14 8.90 13.06
C GLU A 110 8.26 9.08 14.29
N THR A 111 7.22 9.91 14.18
CA THR A 111 6.25 10.15 15.28
C THR A 111 5.59 8.84 15.73
N LEU A 112 5.17 7.99 14.78
CA LEU A 112 4.61 6.68 15.11
C LEU A 112 5.65 5.76 15.80
N GLY A 113 6.91 5.85 15.38
CA GLY A 113 8.02 5.13 16.01
C GLY A 113 8.31 5.57 17.45
N ASP A 114 8.08 6.83 17.77
CA ASP A 114 8.26 7.37 19.13
C ASP A 114 7.13 6.94 20.08
N HIS A 115 5.92 6.74 19.55
CA HIS A 115 4.74 6.39 20.35
C HIS A 115 4.44 4.89 20.41
N PHE A 116 4.87 4.12 19.41
CA PHE A 116 4.60 2.70 19.31
C PHE A 116 5.90 1.93 19.12
N ARG A 117 5.94 0.70 19.64
CA ARG A 117 7.08 -0.19 19.42
C ARG A 117 7.05 -0.75 17.99
N ILE A 118 7.59 0.01 17.05
CA ILE A 118 7.71 -0.37 15.64
C ILE A 118 9.11 -0.92 15.41
N GLU A 119 9.19 -2.16 14.90
CA GLU A 119 10.46 -2.84 14.58
C GLU A 119 10.57 -3.17 13.08
N ARG A 120 9.45 -3.05 12.34
CA ARG A 120 9.32 -3.45 10.94
C ARG A 120 8.58 -2.40 10.14
N LEU A 121 9.09 -2.08 8.96
CA LEU A 121 8.44 -1.24 7.97
C LEU A 121 8.68 -1.80 6.57
N GLY A 122 7.65 -1.79 5.74
CA GLY A 122 7.74 -2.23 4.36
C GLY A 122 6.53 -1.83 3.54
N GLY A 123 6.66 -1.98 2.22
CA GLY A 123 5.55 -1.75 1.31
C GLY A 123 4.52 -2.90 1.38
N HIS A 124 3.29 -2.63 0.93
CA HIS A 124 2.25 -3.65 0.82
C HIS A 124 2.76 -4.91 0.09
N ARG A 125 3.58 -4.78 -0.97
CA ARG A 125 4.20 -5.93 -1.65
C ARG A 125 4.98 -6.85 -0.72
N GLU A 126 5.77 -6.31 0.20
CA GLU A 126 6.58 -7.10 1.15
C GLU A 126 5.67 -7.83 2.14
N PHE A 127 4.71 -7.11 2.73
CA PHE A 127 3.73 -7.72 3.64
C PHE A 127 2.88 -8.79 2.95
N ALA A 128 2.37 -8.51 1.75
CA ALA A 128 1.62 -9.47 0.94
C ALA A 128 2.42 -10.77 0.74
N LYS A 129 3.71 -10.64 0.38
CA LYS A 129 4.60 -11.80 0.20
C LYS A 129 4.81 -12.56 1.52
N ALA A 130 5.01 -11.87 2.64
CA ALA A 130 5.18 -12.48 3.95
C ALA A 130 3.93 -13.29 4.38
N HIS A 131 2.75 -12.89 3.90
CA HIS A 131 1.46 -13.56 4.15
C HIS A 131 1.01 -14.50 3.01
N GLY A 132 1.91 -14.87 2.08
CA GLY A 132 1.62 -15.85 1.03
C GLY A 132 0.71 -15.34 -0.10
N SER A 133 0.58 -14.02 -0.25
CA SER A 133 -0.09 -13.36 -1.37
C SER A 133 0.92 -12.56 -2.21
N SER A 134 0.44 -11.85 -3.23
CA SER A 134 1.29 -11.02 -4.08
C SER A 134 0.56 -9.76 -4.52
N ARG A 135 1.29 -8.64 -4.56
CA ARG A 135 0.73 -7.34 -4.87
C ARG A 135 1.77 -6.42 -5.50
N ALA A 136 1.33 -5.66 -6.50
CA ALA A 136 2.14 -4.61 -7.12
C ALA A 136 2.22 -3.33 -6.27
N CYS A 137 1.17 -3.01 -5.50
CA CYS A 137 1.17 -1.92 -4.51
C CYS A 137 2.35 -2.06 -3.53
N PRO A 138 3.04 -0.97 -3.13
CA PRO A 138 2.76 0.44 -3.40
C PRO A 138 3.41 1.00 -4.68
N GLY A 139 3.77 0.15 -5.64
CA GLY A 139 4.50 0.58 -6.84
C GLY A 139 6.01 0.71 -6.59
N VAL A 140 6.81 0.86 -7.64
CA VAL A 140 8.28 0.91 -7.51
C VAL A 140 8.71 2.11 -6.67
N HIS A 141 8.11 3.29 -6.88
CA HIS A 141 8.45 4.47 -6.09
C HIS A 141 8.01 4.32 -4.64
N GLY A 142 6.83 3.75 -4.38
CA GLY A 142 6.38 3.46 -3.02
C GLY A 142 7.29 2.45 -2.29
N MET A 143 7.82 1.46 -3.01
CA MET A 143 8.80 0.51 -2.47
C MET A 143 10.12 1.20 -2.13
N ALA A 144 10.57 2.15 -2.95
CA ALA A 144 11.76 2.94 -2.67
C ALA A 144 11.59 3.85 -1.44
N ILE A 145 10.42 4.49 -1.30
CA ILE A 145 10.06 5.27 -0.11
C ILE A 145 10.10 4.38 1.14
N ALA A 146 9.48 3.19 1.09
CA ALA A 146 9.48 2.27 2.22
C ALA A 146 10.92 1.85 2.61
N GLU A 147 11.79 1.56 1.64
CA GLU A 147 13.20 1.26 1.90
C GLU A 147 13.94 2.44 2.54
N GLN A 148 13.72 3.66 2.06
CA GLN A 148 14.34 4.87 2.60
C GLN A 148 13.91 5.12 4.05
N LEU A 149 12.61 5.11 4.34
CA LEU A 149 12.06 5.28 5.69
C LEU A 149 12.57 4.18 6.63
N ARG A 150 12.58 2.93 6.17
CA ARG A 150 13.11 1.79 6.93
C ARG A 150 14.56 2.02 7.35
N ARG A 151 15.43 2.42 6.41
CA ARG A 151 16.84 2.70 6.71
C ARG A 151 17.00 3.85 7.69
N ARG A 152 16.21 4.91 7.52
CA ARG A 152 16.25 6.10 8.37
C ARG A 152 15.90 5.77 9.82
N CYS A 153 14.87 4.94 10.04
CA CYS A 153 14.44 4.55 11.38
C CYS A 153 15.23 3.35 11.95
N GLY A 154 16.12 2.73 11.17
CA GLY A 154 16.86 1.54 11.61
C GLY A 154 15.99 0.29 11.78
N TRP A 155 14.87 0.19 11.05
CA TRP A 155 13.91 -0.90 11.17
C TRP A 155 14.17 -2.04 10.18
N SER A 156 13.55 -3.18 10.44
CA SER A 156 13.69 -4.38 9.60
C SER A 156 12.57 -4.51 8.56
N LYS A 157 12.78 -5.37 7.57
CA LYS A 157 11.74 -5.70 6.59
C LYS A 157 10.65 -6.62 7.20
N PRO A 158 9.42 -6.58 6.68
CA PRO A 158 8.33 -7.45 7.12
C PRO A 158 8.61 -8.94 6.97
#